data_AF-A0A853C9Z1-F1
#
_entry.id   AF-A0A853C9Z1-F1
#
_cell.length_a   1.000
_cell.length_b   1.000
_cell.length_c   1.000
_cell.angle_alpha   90.00
_cell.angle_beta   90.00
_cell.angle_gamma   90.00
#
_symmetry.space_group_name_H-M   'P 1'
#
loop_
_entity.id
_entity.type
_entity.pdbx_description
1 polymer ?
#
loop_
_entity_poly.entity_id
_entity_poly.type
_entity_poly.pdbx_seq_one_letter_code
_entity_poly.pdbx_strand_id
1 'polypeptide(L)'
;MDITPEALAGEFSLTTAATRLDFLSRRDDGGSALNTVTEVDEDDWRAIATGGTSLDVHESLELLALGEVVSRKAHDSRLTGMRAALRGGADWEEIGAALGIAPAQAWDTFQDLLAGEDADDAASAQALAGTRPA
;
A
#
# COMPACT_ATOMS: atom_id res chain seq x y z
N MET A 1 22.68 -1.35 9.08
CA MET A 1 21.52 -1.75 8.26
C MET A 1 20.71 -0.49 8.07
N ASP A 2 20.68 0.04 6.85
CA ASP A 2 19.97 1.28 6.55
C ASP A 2 18.50 0.95 6.36
N ILE A 3 17.64 1.34 7.32
CA ILE A 3 16.19 1.22 7.17
C ILE A 3 15.74 2.32 6.20
N THR A 4 15.79 2.00 4.92
CA THR A 4 15.22 2.83 3.86
C THR A 4 14.19 2.01 3.09
N PRO A 5 13.15 2.64 2.52
CA PRO A 5 12.20 1.94 1.67
C PRO A 5 12.89 1.18 0.53
N GLU A 6 13.95 1.74 -0.06
CA GLU A 6 14.70 1.14 -1.17
C GLU A 6 15.41 -0.15 -0.75
N ALA A 7 16.07 -0.15 0.41
CA ALA A 7 16.72 -1.36 0.94
C ALA A 7 15.70 -2.45 1.27
N LEU A 8 14.62 -2.09 1.97
CA LEU A 8 13.57 -3.03 2.34
C LEU A 8 12.79 -3.56 1.12
N ALA A 9 12.61 -2.75 0.07
CA ALA A 9 11.93 -3.18 -1.16
C ALA A 9 12.69 -4.28 -1.92
N GLY A 10 14.02 -4.32 -1.80
CA GLY A 10 14.87 -5.38 -2.36
C GLY A 10 14.86 -6.66 -1.53
N GLU A 11 14.64 -6.56 -0.21
CA GLU A 11 14.67 -7.68 0.73
C GLU A 11 13.28 -8.33 0.91
N PHE A 12 12.21 -7.55 0.83
CA PHE A 12 10.85 -8.00 1.12
C PHE A 12 9.98 -8.15 -0.15
N SER A 13 9.27 -9.27 -0.23
CA SER A 13 8.07 -9.37 -1.10
C SER A 13 6.93 -8.51 -0.54
N LEU A 14 5.92 -8.18 -1.36
CA LEU A 14 4.73 -7.45 -0.90
C LEU A 14 4.06 -8.15 0.30
N THR A 15 3.86 -9.47 0.22
CA THR A 15 3.23 -10.26 1.29
C THR A 15 4.06 -10.25 2.57
N THR A 16 5.38 -10.39 2.46
CA THR A 16 6.26 -10.38 3.63
C THR A 16 6.32 -8.98 4.25
N ALA A 17 6.37 -7.92 3.43
CA ALA A 17 6.35 -6.53 3.91
C ALA A 17 5.03 -6.22 4.63
N ALA A 18 3.90 -6.61 4.07
CA ALA A 18 2.58 -6.43 4.68
C ALA A 18 2.45 -7.20 6.01
N THR A 19 2.96 -8.43 6.06
CA THR A 19 2.98 -9.23 7.30
C THR A 19 3.83 -8.57 8.39
N ARG A 20 5.01 -8.03 8.05
CA ARG A 20 5.90 -7.36 9.02
C ARG A 20 5.32 -6.02 9.48
N LEU A 21 4.72 -5.26 8.56
CA LEU A 21 4.00 -4.02 8.86
C LEU A 21 2.87 -4.29 9.87
N ASP A 22 1.99 -5.25 9.58
CA ASP A 22 0.89 -5.65 10.46
C ASP A 22 1.38 -6.11 11.84
N PHE A 23 2.49 -6.85 11.90
CA PHE A 23 3.10 -7.25 13.16
C PHE A 23 3.55 -6.05 14.00
N LEU A 24 4.26 -5.09 13.40
CA LEU A 24 4.75 -3.91 14.10
C LEU A 24 3.60 -2.98 14.52
N SER A 25 2.58 -2.80 13.66
CA SER A 25 1.36 -2.05 14.00
C SER A 25 0.63 -2.66 15.20
N ARG A 26 0.38 -3.97 15.20
CA ARG A 26 -0.29 -4.64 16.33
C ARG A 26 0.52 -4.61 17.62
N ARG A 27 1.84 -4.61 17.52
CA ARG A 27 2.72 -4.45 18.67
C ARG A 27 2.62 -3.04 19.22
N ASP A 28 2.68 -2.02 18.37
CA ASP A 28 2.56 -0.61 18.75
C ASP A 28 1.22 -0.29 19.43
N ASP A 29 0.12 -0.78 18.84
CA ASP A 29 -1.26 -0.62 19.34
C ASP A 29 -1.53 -1.36 20.67
N GLY A 30 -0.52 -2.01 21.26
CA GLY A 30 -0.66 -2.76 22.50
C GLY A 30 -1.48 -4.05 22.37
N GLY A 31 -1.83 -4.47 21.15
CA GLY A 31 -2.64 -5.67 20.88
C GLY A 31 -1.99 -7.00 21.29
N SER A 32 -0.69 -6.99 21.63
CA SER A 32 0.01 -8.13 22.22
C SER A 32 0.12 -8.06 23.76
N ALA A 33 -0.48 -7.07 24.41
CA ALA A 33 -0.64 -7.07 25.86
C ALA A 33 -1.77 -8.03 26.21
N LEU A 34 -1.44 -9.32 26.30
CA LEU A 34 -2.22 -10.29 27.02
C LEU A 34 -2.49 -9.74 28.44
N ASN A 35 -3.72 -9.28 28.66
CA ASN A 35 -4.38 -9.23 29.96
C ASN A 35 -3.69 -8.41 31.06
N THR A 36 -3.42 -7.12 30.81
CA THR A 36 -3.18 -6.15 31.90
C THR A 36 -4.18 -5.00 31.81
N VAL A 37 -5.17 -5.02 32.71
CA VAL A 37 -5.97 -3.83 33.02
C VAL A 37 -5.01 -2.84 33.66
N THR A 38 -4.63 -1.81 32.92
CA THR A 38 -3.99 -0.63 33.52
C THR A 38 -5.14 0.18 34.12
N GLU A 39 -5.24 0.24 35.44
CA GLU A 39 -6.15 1.19 36.10
C GLU A 39 -5.64 2.60 35.78
N VAL A 40 -6.25 3.22 34.77
CA VAL A 40 -6.02 4.62 34.44
C VAL A 40 -6.93 5.43 35.37
N ASP A 41 -6.33 6.19 36.27
CA ASP A 41 -7.06 7.17 37.09
C ASP A 41 -7.78 8.15 36.15
N GLU A 42 -9.09 8.32 36.30
CA GLU A 42 -9.93 9.13 35.38
C GLU A 42 -9.48 10.60 35.31
N ASP A 43 -8.73 11.07 36.31
CA ASP A 43 -8.15 12.43 36.36
C ASP A 43 -6.72 12.53 35.78
N ASP A 44 -6.08 11.42 35.41
CA ASP A 44 -4.71 11.40 34.85
C ASP A 44 -4.70 11.35 33.31
N TRP A 45 -5.22 12.40 32.69
CA TRP A 45 -5.12 12.61 31.23
C TRP A 45 -3.66 12.64 30.73
N ARG A 46 -2.67 12.84 31.62
CA ARG A 46 -1.25 12.75 31.27
C ARG A 46 -0.80 11.32 31.07
N ALA A 47 -1.39 10.33 31.75
CA ALA A 47 -1.14 8.91 31.51
C ALA A 47 -1.46 8.50 30.05
N ILE A 48 -2.54 9.05 29.49
CA ILE A 48 -2.93 8.87 28.08
C ILE A 48 -1.92 9.55 27.15
N ALA A 49 -1.44 10.75 27.50
CA ALA A 49 -0.41 11.45 26.73
C ALA A 49 0.99 10.79 26.83
N THR A 50 1.26 10.03 27.89
CA THR A 50 2.46 9.21 28.08
C THR A 50 2.30 7.78 27.57
N GLY A 51 1.17 7.44 26.95
CA GLY A 51 0.98 6.21 26.18
C GLY A 51 1.92 6.22 24.98
N GLY A 52 3.20 5.96 25.24
CA GLY A 52 4.24 5.93 24.23
C GLY A 52 4.12 4.71 23.34
N THR A 53 4.87 4.73 22.24
CA THR A 53 5.04 3.57 21.37
C THR A 53 5.68 2.40 22.14
N SER A 54 5.24 1.18 21.87
CA SER A 54 5.90 -0.03 22.39
C SER A 54 7.10 -0.47 21.50
N LEU A 55 7.31 0.24 20.40
CA LEU A 55 8.41 0.05 19.47
C LEU A 55 9.62 0.87 19.91
N ASP A 56 10.82 0.32 19.69
CA ASP A 56 12.01 1.16 19.76
C ASP A 56 12.15 2.03 18.50
N VAL A 57 13.08 2.99 18.51
CA VAL A 57 13.29 3.92 17.39
C VAL A 57 13.57 3.20 16.07
N HIS A 58 14.29 2.07 16.11
CA HIS A 58 14.59 1.29 14.92
C HIS A 58 13.33 0.66 14.37
N GLU A 59 12.51 0.05 15.23
CA GLU A 59 11.23 -0.55 14.85
C GLU A 59 10.20 0.48 14.37
N SER A 60 10.15 1.68 14.95
CA SER A 60 9.29 2.76 14.46
C SER A 60 9.68 3.22 13.04
N LEU A 61 10.99 3.31 12.76
CA LEU A 61 11.48 3.64 11.43
C LEU A 61 11.25 2.49 10.44
N GLU A 62 11.37 1.25 10.89
CA GLU A 62 11.07 0.06 10.10
C GLU A 62 9.59 0.05 9.72
N LEU A 63 8.69 0.32 10.67
CA LEU A 63 7.24 0.44 10.44
C LEU A 63 6.94 1.47 9.36
N LEU A 64 7.53 2.67 9.46
CA LEU A 64 7.36 3.75 8.48
C LEU A 64 7.85 3.31 7.09
N ALA A 65 9.06 2.74 7.01
CA ALA A 65 9.65 2.33 5.74
C ALA A 65 8.88 1.18 5.09
N LEU A 66 8.38 0.21 5.87
CA LEU A 66 7.54 -0.88 5.38
C LEU A 66 6.20 -0.37 4.83
N GLY A 67 5.59 0.64 5.46
CA GLY A 67 4.38 1.27 4.95
C GLY A 67 4.59 1.86 3.55
N GLU A 68 5.72 2.54 3.34
CA GLU A 68 6.12 3.06 2.04
C GLU A 68 6.37 1.94 1.02
N VAL A 69 7.07 0.86 1.41
CA VAL A 69 7.31 -0.30 0.53
C VAL A 69 6.01 -0.96 0.08
N VAL A 70 5.07 -1.18 1.00
CA VAL A 70 3.76 -1.76 0.70
C VAL A 70 2.98 -0.84 -0.24
N SER A 71 2.97 0.47 0.03
CA SER A 71 2.32 1.48 -0.82
C SER A 71 2.86 1.43 -2.26
N ARG A 72 4.19 1.48 -2.44
CA ARG A 72 4.83 1.43 -3.76
C ARG A 72 4.53 0.13 -4.49
N LYS A 73 4.74 -1.04 -3.84
CA LYS A 73 4.50 -2.34 -4.49
C LYS A 73 3.03 -2.56 -4.83
N ALA A 74 2.10 -2.05 -4.02
CA ALA A 74 0.67 -2.07 -4.33
C ALA A 74 0.34 -1.12 -5.50
N HIS A 75 0.99 0.05 -5.56
CA HIS A 75 0.87 0.97 -6.69
C HIS A 75 1.41 0.35 -7.98
N ASP A 76 2.57 -0.30 -7.96
CA ASP A 76 3.14 -1.02 -9.10
C ASP A 76 2.20 -2.15 -9.58
N SER A 77 1.45 -2.76 -8.65
CA SER A 77 0.45 -3.80 -8.98
C SER A 77 -0.81 -3.24 -9.66
N ARG A 78 -0.99 -1.92 -9.71
CA ARG A 78 -2.17 -1.26 -10.30
C ARG A 78 -2.30 -1.58 -11.79
N LEU A 79 -1.20 -1.62 -12.54
CA LEU A 79 -1.22 -1.99 -13.95
C LEU A 79 -1.72 -3.43 -14.15
N THR A 80 -1.25 -4.36 -13.32
CA THR A 80 -1.72 -5.75 -13.33
C THR A 80 -3.23 -5.84 -13.07
N GLY A 81 -3.73 -5.09 -12.09
CA GLY A 81 -5.15 -5.01 -11.76
C GLY A 81 -6.01 -4.45 -12.89
N MET A 82 -5.59 -3.32 -13.49
CA MET A 82 -6.27 -2.72 -14.65
C MET A 82 -6.27 -3.68 -15.85
N ARG A 83 -5.14 -4.32 -16.16
CA ARG A 83 -5.05 -5.34 -17.24
C ARG A 83 -5.97 -6.52 -16.96
N ALA A 84 -6.08 -6.98 -15.71
CA ALA A 84 -6.99 -8.06 -15.34
C ALA A 84 -8.46 -7.66 -15.52
N ALA A 85 -8.84 -6.45 -15.11
CA ALA A 85 -10.18 -5.92 -15.29
C ALA A 85 -10.56 -5.83 -16.78
N LEU A 86 -9.69 -5.24 -17.61
CA LEU A 86 -9.90 -5.13 -19.06
C LEU A 86 -10.01 -6.51 -19.72
N ARG A 87 -9.14 -7.48 -19.37
CA ARG A 87 -9.27 -8.86 -19.86
C ARG A 87 -10.56 -9.55 -19.41
N GLY A 88 -11.07 -9.18 -18.23
CA GLY A 88 -12.36 -9.61 -17.70
C GLY A 88 -13.56 -8.95 -18.37
N GLY A 89 -13.33 -7.97 -19.26
CA GLY A 89 -14.37 -7.24 -19.98
C GLY A 89 -14.91 -6.01 -19.25
N ALA A 90 -14.25 -5.56 -18.18
CA ALA A 90 -14.64 -4.32 -17.49
C ALA A 90 -14.41 -3.10 -18.40
N ASP A 91 -15.32 -2.13 -18.31
CA ASP A 91 -15.14 -0.85 -18.99
C ASP A 91 -14.40 0.18 -18.11
N TRP A 92 -14.12 1.34 -18.69
CA TRP A 92 -13.40 2.42 -18.00
C TRP A 92 -14.23 3.13 -16.94
N GLU A 93 -15.57 3.03 -16.97
CA GLU A 93 -16.43 3.54 -15.90
C GLU A 93 -16.28 2.65 -14.66
N GLU A 94 -16.33 1.33 -14.84
CA GLU A 94 -16.13 0.36 -13.76
C GLU A 94 -14.72 0.47 -13.16
N ILE A 95 -13.69 0.60 -14.01
CA ILE A 95 -12.30 0.77 -13.56
C ILE A 95 -12.12 2.11 -12.83
N GLY A 96 -12.67 3.20 -13.36
CA GLY A 96 -12.64 4.51 -12.70
C GLY A 96 -13.31 4.48 -11.32
N ALA A 97 -14.49 3.86 -11.24
CA ALA A 97 -15.22 3.69 -9.98
C ALA A 97 -14.42 2.87 -8.95
N ALA A 98 -13.78 1.77 -9.37
CA ALA A 98 -12.93 0.96 -8.49
C ALA A 98 -11.71 1.71 -7.95
N LEU A 99 -11.21 2.69 -8.72
CA LEU A 99 -10.07 3.54 -8.34
C LEU A 99 -10.49 4.83 -7.64
N GLY A 100 -11.79 5.16 -7.61
CA GLY A 100 -12.31 6.41 -7.06
C GLY A 100 -11.95 7.65 -7.90
N ILE A 101 -11.76 7.50 -9.21
CA ILE A 101 -11.37 8.58 -10.15
C ILE A 101 -12.26 8.58 -11.39
N ALA A 102 -12.19 9.66 -12.18
CA ALA A 102 -12.93 9.74 -13.43
C ALA A 102 -12.44 8.70 -14.47
N PRO A 103 -13.30 8.18 -15.36
CA PRO A 103 -12.93 7.17 -16.36
C PRO A 103 -11.76 7.61 -17.25
N ALA A 104 -11.77 8.86 -17.72
CA ALA A 104 -10.68 9.43 -18.51
C ALA A 104 -9.36 9.51 -17.73
N GLN A 105 -9.42 9.74 -16.42
CA GLN A 105 -8.24 9.77 -15.56
C GLN A 105 -7.69 8.36 -15.31
N ALA A 106 -8.56 7.35 -15.20
CA ALA A 106 -8.15 5.95 -15.12
C ALA A 106 -7.45 5.50 -16.40
N TRP A 107 -7.97 5.91 -17.56
CA TRP A 107 -7.30 5.71 -18.85
C TRP A 107 -5.91 6.34 -18.88
N ASP A 108 -5.80 7.63 -18.53
CA ASP A 108 -4.52 8.35 -18.57
C ASP A 108 -3.50 7.69 -17.62
N THR A 109 -3.94 7.31 -16.41
CA THR A 109 -3.11 6.56 -15.46
C THR A 109 -2.61 5.24 -16.04
N PHE A 110 -3.46 4.51 -16.77
CA PHE A 110 -3.06 3.26 -17.42
C PHE A 110 -2.00 3.49 -18.50
N GLN A 111 -2.11 4.57 -19.28
CA GLN A 111 -1.13 4.95 -20.30
C GLN A 111 0.23 5.31 -19.67
N ASP A 112 0.21 6.09 -18.59
CA ASP A 112 1.42 6.45 -17.86
C ASP A 112 2.14 5.22 -17.29
N LEU A 113 1.38 4.27 -16.73
CA LEU A 113 1.91 3.01 -16.21
C LEU A 113 2.49 2.12 -17.33
N LEU A 114 1.86 2.10 -18.52
CA LEU A 114 2.37 1.35 -19.67
C LEU A 114 3.73 1.86 -20.16
N ALA A 115 3.98 3.17 -20.06
CA ALA A 115 5.20 3.78 -20.57
C ALA A 115 6.47 3.26 -19.86
N GLY A 116 6.32 2.66 -18.67
CA GLY A 116 7.40 2.01 -17.92
C GLY A 116 7.63 0.53 -18.24
N GLU A 117 6.81 -0.10 -19.09
CA GLU A 117 6.88 -1.52 -19.40
C GLU A 117 7.76 -1.82 -20.63
N ASP A 118 8.19 -3.08 -20.74
CA ASP A 118 8.85 -3.56 -21.95
C ASP A 118 7.91 -3.45 -23.18
N ALA A 119 8.50 -3.21 -24.35
CA ALA A 119 7.77 -2.84 -25.56
C ALA A 119 6.69 -3.86 -26.00
N ASP A 120 6.96 -5.16 -25.84
CA ASP A 120 6.03 -6.23 -26.21
C ASP A 120 4.82 -6.31 -25.25
N ASP A 121 5.07 -6.12 -23.95
CA ASP A 121 4.02 -6.09 -22.92
C ASP A 121 3.17 -4.82 -23.01
N ALA A 122 3.80 -3.69 -23.35
CA ALA A 122 3.10 -2.44 -23.64
C ALA A 122 2.16 -2.58 -24.84
N ALA A 123 2.61 -3.18 -25.96
CA ALA A 123 1.78 -3.34 -27.15
C ALA A 123 0.51 -4.18 -26.90
N SER A 124 0.67 -5.30 -26.18
CA SER A 124 -0.46 -6.17 -25.82
C SER A 124 -1.46 -5.48 -24.89
N ALA A 125 -0.96 -4.69 -23.95
CA ALA A 125 -1.78 -3.94 -23.01
C ALA A 125 -2.49 -2.74 -23.68
N GLN A 126 -1.86 -2.12 -24.68
CA GLN A 126 -2.47 -1.05 -25.46
C GLN A 126 -3.69 -1.54 -26.25
N ALA A 127 -3.64 -2.77 -26.78
CA ALA A 127 -4.78 -3.38 -27.46
C ALA A 127 -5.98 -3.59 -26.53
N LEU A 128 -5.73 -3.93 -25.25
CA LEU A 128 -6.78 -4.06 -24.23
C LEU A 128 -7.40 -2.72 -23.87
N ALA A 129 -6.60 -1.64 -23.94
CA ALA A 129 -7.06 -0.34 -23.51
C ALA A 129 -8.27 0.12 -24.35
N GLY A 130 -8.16 0.09 -25.67
CA GLY A 130 -9.20 0.57 -26.59
C GLY A 130 -9.12 2.08 -26.89
N THR A 131 -10.21 2.82 -26.71
CA THR A 131 -10.23 4.28 -26.89
C THR A 131 -10.46 5.01 -25.56
N ARG A 132 -9.80 6.17 -25.39
CA ARG A 132 -9.99 7.03 -24.22
C ARG A 132 -11.47 7.41 -24.06
N PRO A 133 -12.10 7.17 -22.89
CA PRO A 133 -13.48 7.56 -22.64
C PRO A 133 -13.61 9.08 -22.55
N ALA A 134 -14.84 9.57 -22.78
CA ALA A 134 -15.17 11.00 -22.75
C ALA A 134 -15.07 11.60 -21.34
#